data_AF-A0A7L3K3L2-F1
#
_entry.id   AF-A0A7L3K3L2-F1
#
_cell.length_a   1.000
_cell.length_b   1.000
_cell.length_c   1.000
_cell.angle_alpha   90.00
_cell.angle_beta   90.00
_cell.angle_gamma   90.00
#
_symmetry.space_group_name_H-M   'P 1'
#
loop_
_entity.id
_entity.type
_entity.pdbx_description
1 polymer ?
#
loop_
_entity_poly.entity_id
_entity_poly.type
_entity_poly.pdbx_seq_one_letter_code
_entity_poly.pdbx_strand_id
1 'polypeptide(L)'
;VLTFREIWNRSFCRPLEQLVDVITEFPNEVEYIFRPSCVSLQRCGGCCGDEGLRCVPVETSTVTMQLLKIKPNGEAPYVEMAFTEHKQCECR
;
A
#
# COMPACT_ATOMS: atom_id res chain seq x y z
N VAL A 1 -18.59 -15.97 19.15
CA VAL A 1 -17.84 -16.70 18.09
C VAL A 1 -18.13 -16.01 16.77
N LEU A 2 -17.13 -15.76 15.93
CA LEU A 2 -17.37 -15.24 14.58
C LEU A 2 -17.95 -16.35 13.70
N THR A 3 -19.02 -16.04 12.98
CA THR A 3 -19.63 -16.95 12.01
C THR A 3 -18.74 -17.14 10.79
N PHE A 4 -18.90 -18.27 10.10
CA PHE A 4 -18.21 -18.53 8.84
C PHE A 4 -18.38 -17.37 7.83
N ARG A 5 -19.61 -16.85 7.70
CA ARG A 5 -19.93 -15.75 6.80
C ARG A 5 -19.18 -14.46 7.17
N GLU A 6 -19.02 -14.17 8.46
CA GLU A 6 -18.23 -13.02 8.90
C GLU A 6 -16.75 -13.16 8.58
N ILE A 7 -16.19 -14.36 8.78
CA ILE A 7 -14.79 -14.65 8.46
C ILE A 7 -14.56 -14.49 6.96
N TRP A 8 -15.39 -15.15 6.15
CA TRP A 8 -15.33 -15.08 4.69
C TRP A 8 -15.39 -13.64 4.17
N ASN A 9 -16.36 -12.85 4.64
CA ASN A 9 -16.51 -11.47 4.19
C ASN A 9 -15.37 -10.54 4.62
N ARG A 10 -14.69 -10.84 5.74
CA ARG A 10 -13.54 -10.06 6.21
C ARG A 10 -12.26 -10.41 5.46
N SER A 11 -12.12 -11.66 5.02
CA SER A 11 -10.94 -12.15 4.33
C SER A 11 -11.04 -12.11 2.80
N PHE A 12 -12.23 -11.88 2.23
CA PHE A 12 -12.41 -11.84 0.78
C PHE A 12 -11.69 -10.65 0.14
N CYS A 13 -11.23 -10.84 -1.10
CA CYS A 13 -10.48 -9.86 -1.90
C CYS A 13 -11.14 -8.47 -1.93
N ARG A 14 -10.43 -7.47 -1.39
CA ARG A 14 -10.87 -6.05 -1.35
C ARG A 14 -9.69 -5.12 -1.06
N PRO A 15 -9.85 -3.79 -1.23
CA PRO A 15 -8.91 -2.82 -0.69
C PRO A 15 -8.86 -2.90 0.83
N LEU A 16 -7.65 -2.99 1.37
CA LEU A 16 -7.34 -3.01 2.79
C LEU A 16 -6.26 -1.97 3.08
N GLU A 17 -6.34 -1.36 4.25
CA GLU A 17 -5.26 -0.49 4.73
C GLU A 17 -4.02 -1.33 5.05
N GLN A 18 -2.90 -0.99 4.43
CA GLN A 18 -1.61 -1.64 4.62
C GLN A 18 -0.51 -0.59 4.80
N LEU A 19 0.43 -0.87 5.70
CA LEU A 19 1.69 -0.12 5.80
C LEU A 19 2.64 -0.58 4.67
N VAL A 20 3.06 0.36 3.85
CA VAL A 20 3.96 0.12 2.72
C VAL A 20 5.23 0.94 2.93
N ASP A 21 6.38 0.27 2.84
CA ASP A 21 7.68 0.94 2.92
C ASP A 21 7.88 1.87 1.72
N VAL A 22 8.31 3.10 1.99
CA VAL A 22 8.49 4.15 0.97
C VAL A 22 9.55 3.72 -0.06
N ILE A 23 10.62 3.05 0.37
CA ILE A 23 11.71 2.61 -0.53
C ILE A 23 11.24 1.53 -1.51
N THR A 24 10.26 0.72 -1.13
CA THR A 24 9.68 -0.30 -2.03
C THR A 24 8.92 0.36 -3.19
N GLU A 25 8.27 1.49 -2.94
CA GLU A 25 7.56 2.28 -3.96
C GLU A 25 8.52 3.13 -4.81
N PHE A 26 9.64 3.57 -4.23
CA PHE A 26 10.64 4.41 -4.88
C PHE A 26 12.05 3.80 -4.81
N PRO A 27 12.31 2.69 -5.52
CA PRO A 27 13.58 1.96 -5.42
C PRO A 27 14.79 2.73 -5.94
N ASN A 28 14.59 3.86 -6.63
CA ASN A 28 15.67 4.73 -7.09
C ASN A 28 16.15 5.73 -6.01
N GLU A 29 15.45 5.83 -4.88
CA GLU A 29 15.72 6.81 -3.83
C GLU A 29 16.48 6.20 -2.63
N VAL A 30 17.25 5.13 -2.87
CA VAL A 30 17.93 4.32 -1.83
C VAL A 30 19.00 5.06 -1.03
N GLU A 31 19.51 6.17 -1.55
CA GLU A 31 20.51 7.00 -0.86
C GLU A 31 19.89 7.91 0.22
N TYR A 32 18.56 8.00 0.27
CA TYR A 32 17.83 8.87 1.19
C TYR A 32 17.13 8.10 2.30
N ILE A 33 16.98 8.76 3.45
CA ILE A 33 16.16 8.24 4.56
C ILE A 33 14.87 9.03 4.61
N PHE A 34 13.73 8.34 4.58
CA PHE A 34 12.41 8.97 4.66
C PHE A 34 11.84 8.92 6.09
N ARG A 35 11.18 10.01 6.53
CA ARG A 35 10.34 10.02 7.74
C ARG A 35 8.91 10.48 7.40
N PRO A 36 7.89 9.66 7.66
CA PRO A 36 7.98 8.26 8.10
C PRO A 36 8.65 7.36 7.03
N SER A 37 9.15 6.19 7.43
CA SER A 37 9.76 5.22 6.49
C SER A 37 8.73 4.33 5.78
N CYS A 38 7.52 4.24 6.33
CA CYS A 38 6.37 3.58 5.73
C CYS A 38 5.14 4.51 5.78
N VAL A 39 4.21 4.31 4.85
CA VAL A 39 2.96 5.07 4.76
C VAL A 39 1.75 4.12 4.71
N SER A 40 0.60 4.61 5.15
CA SER A 40 -0.66 3.86 5.09
C SER A 40 -1.31 4.03 3.71
N LEU A 41 -1.52 2.93 2.99
CA LEU A 41 -2.15 2.92 1.66
C LEU A 41 -3.24 1.86 1.55
N GLN A 42 -4.27 2.13 0.74
CA GLN A 42 -5.18 1.09 0.31
C GLN A 42 -4.50 0.15 -0.70
N ARG A 43 -4.38 -1.13 -0.34
CA ARG A 43 -3.82 -2.19 -1.19
C ARG A 43 -4.80 -3.36 -1.27
N CYS A 44 -4.82 -4.04 -2.41
CA CYS A 44 -5.65 -5.22 -2.59
C CYS A 44 -5.07 -6.33 -1.73
N GLY A 45 -5.90 -6.90 -0.88
CA GLY A 45 -5.55 -8.03 -0.03
C GLY A 45 -6.75 -8.91 0.26
N GLY A 46 -6.48 -10.09 0.80
CA GLY A 46 -7.48 -11.13 1.04
C GLY A 46 -7.29 -12.35 0.14
N CYS A 47 -8.17 -13.33 0.31
CA CYS A 47 -8.17 -14.58 -0.42
C CYS A 47 -9.33 -14.65 -1.43
N CYS A 48 -9.12 -15.43 -2.49
CA CYS A 48 -10.08 -15.60 -3.59
C CYS A 48 -10.89 -16.90 -3.51
N GLY A 49 -10.61 -17.76 -2.53
CA GLY A 49 -11.24 -19.07 -2.39
C GLY A 49 -10.73 -20.14 -3.37
N ASP A 50 -9.86 -19.77 -4.30
CA ASP A 50 -9.16 -20.63 -5.26
C ASP A 50 -7.68 -20.25 -5.27
N GLU A 51 -6.78 -21.24 -5.22
CA GLU A 51 -5.33 -21.04 -5.15
C GLU A 51 -4.71 -20.60 -6.48
N GLY A 52 -5.41 -20.84 -7.60
CA GLY A 52 -5.04 -20.37 -8.93
C GLY A 52 -5.33 -18.89 -9.16
N LEU A 53 -6.18 -18.28 -8.32
CA LEU A 53 -6.57 -16.87 -8.42
C LEU A 53 -5.76 -15.99 -7.47
N ARG A 54 -5.52 -14.75 -7.88
CA ARG A 54 -4.88 -13.71 -7.07
C ARG A 54 -5.79 -12.50 -6.94
N CYS A 55 -5.75 -11.87 -5.77
CA CYS A 55 -6.45 -10.61 -5.54
C CYS A 55 -5.65 -9.46 -6.15
N VAL A 56 -6.17 -8.86 -7.22
CA VAL A 56 -5.46 -7.83 -8.01
C VAL A 56 -6.30 -6.55 -8.12
N PRO A 57 -5.66 -5.37 -8.23
CA PRO A 57 -6.39 -4.13 -8.46
C PRO A 57 -6.99 -4.07 -9.85
N VAL A 58 -8.21 -3.54 -9.94
CA VAL A 58 -8.89 -3.24 -11.21
C VAL A 58 -9.19 -1.75 -11.38
N GLU A 59 -9.13 -0.98 -10.28
CA GLU A 59 -9.18 0.47 -10.27
C GLU A 59 -8.16 1.01 -9.28
N THR A 60 -7.43 2.06 -9.67
CA THR A 60 -6.42 2.72 -8.83
C THR A 60 -6.58 4.23 -8.84
N SER A 61 -6.01 4.88 -7.83
CA SER A 61 -5.94 6.33 -7.73
C SER A 61 -4.59 6.77 -7.19
N THR A 62 -4.17 7.98 -7.53
CA THR A 62 -2.97 8.59 -6.95
C THR A 62 -3.32 9.41 -5.72
N VAL A 63 -2.53 9.28 -4.66
CA VAL A 63 -2.57 10.14 -3.48
C VAL A 63 -1.20 10.77 -3.26
N THR A 64 -1.17 12.07 -3.01
CA THR A 64 0.07 12.79 -2.70
C THR A 64 0.22 12.92 -1.20
N MET A 65 1.38 12.53 -0.67
CA MET A 65 1.70 12.61 0.75
C MET A 65 2.96 13.44 0.96
N GLN A 66 3.02 14.13 2.10
CA GLN A 66 4.21 14.87 2.49
C GLN A 66 5.09 14.01 3.41
N LEU A 67 6.38 13.91 3.08
CA LEU A 67 7.39 13.20 3.86
C LEU A 67 8.61 14.09 4.10
N LEU A 68 9.38 13.75 5.12
CA LEU A 68 10.71 14.33 5.33
C LEU A 68 11.74 13.47 4.58
N LYS A 69 12.50 14.06 3.65
CA LYS A 69 13.56 13.37 2.90
C LYS A 69 14.92 13.78 3.44
N ILE A 70 15.54 12.93 4.25
CA ILE A 70 16.85 13.20 4.85
C ILE A 70 17.94 12.80 3.85
N LYS A 71 18.72 13.79 3.42
CA LYS A 71 19.85 13.66 2.50
C LYS A 71 21.14 13.28 3.25
N PRO A 72 22.13 12.67 2.57
CA PRO A 72 23.43 12.37 3.18
C PRO A 72 24.16 13.56 3.78
N ASN A 73 23.93 14.77 3.27
CA ASN A 73 24.51 16.01 3.77
C ASN A 73 23.79 16.57 5.03
N GLY A 74 22.78 15.88 5.55
CA GLY A 74 22.03 16.25 6.75
C GLY A 74 20.82 17.15 6.50
N GLU A 75 20.61 17.66 5.29
CA GLU A 75 19.38 18.39 4.97
C GLU A 75 18.16 17.47 5.02
N ALA A 76 17.06 17.98 5.57
CA ALA A 76 15.82 17.25 5.71
C ALA A 76 14.62 18.08 5.22
N PRO A 77 14.52 18.39 3.91
CA PRO A 77 13.35 19.08 3.37
C PRO A 77 12.08 18.22 3.46
N TYR A 78 10.95 18.89 3.56
CA TYR A 78 9.65 18.29 3.24
C TYR A 78 9.53 18.13 1.73
N VAL A 79 9.08 16.95 1.30
CA VAL A 79 8.83 16.61 -0.10
C VAL A 79 7.44 16.03 -0.26
N GLU A 80 6.80 16.31 -1.38
CA GLU A 80 5.54 15.68 -1.78
C GLU A 80 5.85 14.49 -2.69
N MET A 81 5.31 13.32 -2.34
CA MET A 81 5.50 12.08 -3.09
C MET A 81 4.14 11.48 -3.43
N ALA A 82 4.01 10.97 -4.66
CA ALA A 82 2.77 10.43 -5.20
C ALA A 82 2.76 8.90 -5.09
N PHE A 83 1.82 8.36 -4.31
CA PHE A 83 1.64 6.93 -4.11
C PHE A 83 0.40 6.42 -4.86
N THR A 84 0.41 5.14 -5.22
CA THR A 84 -0.75 4.48 -5.82
C THR A 84 -1.56 3.76 -4.74
N GLU A 85 -2.86 4.07 -4.70
CA GLU A 85 -3.87 3.34 -3.92
C GLU A 85 -4.76 2.50 -4.82
N HIS A 86 -5.21 1.36 -4.31
CA HIS A 86 -6.17 0.49 -4.97
C HIS A 86 -7.58 0.87 -4.51
N LYS A 87 -8.47 1.16 -5.46
CA LYS A 87 -9.88 1.54 -5.18
C LYS A 87 -10.85 0.36 -5.33
N GLN A 88 -10.58 -0.54 -6.26
CA GLN A 88 -11.35 -1.77 -6.46
C GLN A 88 -10.42 -2.95 -6.74
N CYS A 89 -10.82 -4.14 -6.27
CA CYS A 89 -10.04 -5.37 -6.39
C CYS A 89 -10.93 -6.51 -6.90
N GLU A 90 -10.35 -7.40 -7.69
CA GLU A 90 -11.00 -8.61 -8.18
C GLU A 90 -10.06 -9.82 -8.07
N CYS A 91 -10.65 -11.01 -8.09
CA CYS A 91 -9.91 -12.26 -8.18
C CYS A 91 -9.68 -12.61 -9.65
N ARG A 92 -8.41 -12.69 -10.06
CA ARG A 92 -7.99 -12.99 -11.44
C ARG A 92 -6.83 -13.97 -11.49
#